data_AF-K0B4P4-F1
#
_entry.id   AF-K0B4P4-F1
#
_cell.length_a   1.000
_cell.length_b   1.000
_cell.length_c   1.000
_cell.angle_alpha   90.00
_cell.angle_beta   90.00
_cell.angle_gamma   90.00
#
_symmetry.space_group_name_H-M   'P 1'
#
loop_
_entity.id
_entity.type
_entity.pdbx_description
1 polymer ?
#
loop_
_entity_poly.entity_id
_entity_poly.type
_entity_poly.pdbx_seq_one_letter_code
_entity_poly.pdbx_strand_id
1 'polypeptide(L)'
;MILGILFVPLTSSFAESIIPPHRQWTQFNDISKITCKDGLILLQKSNGFPACVSSTAYLKLIDRGYGMFDSKILKDRPMMMNDLMTNMASNTSIMHHWHEMMQNDPTMMKNTMKNWISKMKENPKFLKNMMGPITSDPELRQEMIEHMKKHPVMEQSLKDHPMWMASVHEPMMGSTMGSGMNQGMHSGMCSWCPEYEHNMQHVSHASFTNSDRMMNIIHHMWIDDKMVQDMHEFMLENPEHMKQMSEQMMGPILGFMMDDTEIRQQMIDLMLDHEDFMNSIRHIDSSK
;
A
#
# COMPACT_ATOMS: atom_id res chain seq x y z
N MET A 1 0.94 51.30 6.71
CA MET A 1 0.86 49.98 6.05
C MET A 1 0.24 49.02 7.05
N ILE A 2 -1.05 48.73 6.90
CA ILE A 2 -1.81 47.89 7.83
C ILE A 2 -1.69 46.45 7.33
N LEU A 3 -0.97 45.59 8.05
CA LEU A 3 -1.01 44.14 7.81
C LEU A 3 -2.38 43.62 8.23
N GLY A 4 -3.27 43.43 7.26
CA GLY A 4 -4.51 42.70 7.47
C GLY A 4 -4.20 41.22 7.62
N ILE A 5 -4.29 40.70 8.85
CA ILE A 5 -4.30 39.26 9.10
C ILE A 5 -5.65 38.74 8.61
N LEU A 6 -5.62 38.02 7.49
CA LEU A 6 -6.75 37.27 6.96
C LEU A 6 -7.11 36.15 7.95
N PHE A 7 -8.08 36.40 8.82
CA PHE A 7 -8.79 35.35 9.55
C PHE A 7 -9.66 34.60 8.54
N VAL A 8 -9.19 33.44 8.09
CA VAL A 8 -10.06 32.47 7.42
C VAL A 8 -10.94 31.83 8.50
N PRO A 9 -12.27 32.03 8.49
CA PRO A 9 -13.14 31.43 9.50
C PRO A 9 -13.17 29.91 9.32
N LEU A 10 -12.70 29.17 10.32
CA LEU A 10 -12.75 27.70 10.44
C LEU A 10 -14.18 27.16 10.74
N THR A 11 -15.22 27.91 10.40
CA THR A 11 -16.62 27.60 10.76
C THR A 11 -17.15 26.32 10.12
N SER A 12 -16.46 25.77 9.11
CA SER A 12 -16.79 24.49 8.46
C SER A 12 -16.13 23.25 9.08
N SER A 13 -15.27 23.40 10.11
CA SER A 13 -14.52 22.27 10.69
C SER A 13 -15.13 21.65 11.95
N PHE A 14 -16.14 22.28 12.53
CA PHE A 14 -16.81 21.80 13.74
C PHE A 14 -18.25 21.44 13.39
N ALA A 15 -18.58 20.15 13.46
CA ALA A 15 -19.94 19.67 13.25
C ALA A 15 -20.58 19.36 14.62
N GLU A 16 -21.82 19.82 14.80
CA GLU A 16 -22.54 19.72 16.07
C GLU A 16 -22.96 18.27 16.37
N SER A 17 -22.64 17.82 17.59
CA SER A 17 -23.28 16.69 18.25
C SER A 17 -24.59 17.12 18.92
N ILE A 18 -25.51 16.18 19.16
CA ILE A 18 -26.82 16.42 19.82
C ILE A 18 -26.65 17.14 21.18
N ILE A 19 -25.55 16.85 21.88
CA ILE A 19 -25.07 17.63 23.04
C ILE A 19 -23.65 18.10 22.72
N PRO A 20 -23.35 19.42 22.70
CA PRO A 20 -22.01 19.92 22.38
C PRO A 20 -20.93 19.28 23.26
N PRO A 21 -19.74 18.93 22.72
CA PRO A 21 -18.68 18.24 23.47
C PRO A 21 -18.27 18.99 24.74
N HIS A 22 -18.29 20.33 24.69
CA HIS A 22 -18.04 21.18 25.85
C HIS A 22 -19.06 20.96 26.98
N ARG A 23 -20.34 20.74 26.68
CA ARG A 23 -21.36 20.45 27.70
C ARG A 23 -21.17 19.05 28.30
N GLN A 24 -20.81 18.06 27.48
CA GLN A 24 -20.47 16.73 27.98
C GLN A 24 -19.23 16.77 28.88
N TRP A 25 -18.22 17.56 28.50
CA TRP A 25 -16.99 17.76 29.27
C TRP A 25 -17.25 18.28 30.68
N THR A 26 -18.15 19.27 30.81
CA THR A 26 -18.53 19.81 32.12
C THR A 26 -19.22 18.80 33.04
N GLN A 27 -19.78 17.71 32.49
CA GLN A 27 -20.48 16.68 33.26
C GLN A 27 -19.56 15.51 33.65
N PHE A 28 -18.73 15.05 32.73
CA PHE A 28 -17.97 13.80 32.91
C PHE A 28 -16.48 14.04 33.23
N ASN A 29 -15.92 15.18 32.82
CA ASN A 29 -14.50 15.53 32.90
C ASN A 29 -13.56 14.38 32.51
N ASP A 30 -13.98 13.56 31.54
CA ASP A 30 -13.31 12.36 31.08
C ASP A 30 -13.59 12.19 29.59
N ILE A 31 -12.52 12.17 28.79
CA ILE A 31 -12.63 12.21 27.33
C ILE A 31 -13.11 10.87 26.77
N SER A 32 -12.92 9.78 27.51
CA SER A 32 -13.45 8.47 27.16
C SER A 32 -14.98 8.41 27.22
N LYS A 33 -15.62 9.33 27.97
CA LYS A 33 -17.09 9.39 28.13
C LYS A 33 -17.77 10.33 27.14
N ILE A 34 -17.01 11.07 26.35
CA ILE A 34 -17.56 11.98 25.35
C ILE A 34 -17.93 11.20 24.10
N THR A 35 -19.10 11.50 23.56
CA THR A 35 -19.57 10.97 22.30
C THR A 35 -19.68 12.06 21.25
N CYS A 36 -19.33 11.70 20.02
CA CYS A 36 -19.57 12.52 18.84
C CYS A 36 -20.76 11.95 18.06
N LYS A 37 -21.36 12.78 17.21
CA LYS A 37 -22.32 12.30 16.22
C LYS A 37 -21.62 11.33 15.26
N ASP A 38 -22.35 10.35 14.74
CA ASP A 38 -21.85 9.41 13.73
C ASP A 38 -21.16 10.13 12.56
N GLY A 39 -20.02 9.59 12.11
CA GLY A 39 -19.16 10.17 11.09
C GLY A 39 -18.21 11.28 11.58
N LEU A 40 -18.24 11.64 12.87
CA LEU A 40 -17.30 12.60 13.47
C LEU A 40 -16.33 11.91 14.42
N ILE A 41 -15.11 12.44 14.45
CA ILE A 41 -14.03 11.97 15.30
C ILE A 41 -13.85 12.90 16.49
N LEU A 42 -13.68 12.31 17.67
CA LEU A 42 -13.34 13.02 18.89
C LEU A 42 -11.87 13.44 18.89
N LEU A 43 -11.62 14.74 18.98
CA LEU A 43 -10.30 15.36 19.09
C LEU A 43 -10.13 16.00 20.47
N GLN A 44 -9.04 15.65 21.17
CA GLN A 44 -8.59 16.43 22.32
C GLN A 44 -7.76 17.60 21.83
N LYS A 45 -8.23 18.83 22.04
CA LYS A 45 -7.47 20.03 21.68
C LYS A 45 -6.26 20.19 22.60
N SER A 46 -5.24 20.91 22.13
CA SER A 46 -4.02 21.18 22.91
C SER A 46 -4.27 21.94 24.21
N ASN A 47 -5.38 22.67 24.31
CA ASN A 47 -5.83 23.32 25.54
C ASN A 47 -6.67 22.41 26.45
N GLY A 48 -6.70 21.09 26.20
CA GLY A 48 -7.39 20.09 26.98
C GLY A 48 -8.88 19.91 26.65
N PHE A 49 -9.50 20.84 25.91
CA PHE A 49 -10.92 20.77 25.61
C PHE A 49 -11.23 19.79 24.45
N PRO A 50 -12.34 19.04 24.54
CA PRO A 50 -12.76 18.12 23.49
C PRO A 50 -13.49 18.85 22.35
N ALA A 51 -13.34 18.35 21.13
CA ALA A 51 -14.10 18.77 19.96
C ALA A 51 -14.45 17.56 19.08
N CYS A 52 -15.61 17.63 18.41
CA CYS A 52 -15.97 16.68 17.36
C CYS A 52 -15.69 17.32 16.01
N VAL A 53 -14.91 16.62 15.18
CA VAL A 53 -14.44 17.12 13.89
C VAL A 53 -14.63 16.06 12.83
N SER A 54 -14.70 16.44 11.56
CA SER A 54 -14.72 15.44 10.48
C SER A 54 -13.39 14.67 10.43
N SER A 55 -13.40 13.45 9.87
CA SER A 55 -12.17 12.67 9.70
C SER A 55 -11.10 13.40 8.87
N THR A 56 -11.52 14.20 7.87
CA THR A 56 -10.58 15.00 7.05
C THR A 56 -9.98 16.15 7.86
N ALA A 57 -10.76 16.76 8.75
CA ALA A 57 -10.29 17.85 9.61
C ALA A 57 -9.41 17.33 10.75
N TYR A 58 -9.67 16.12 11.26
CA TYR A 58 -8.94 15.51 12.36
C TYR A 58 -7.42 15.51 12.12
N LEU A 59 -6.98 14.94 11.00
CA LEU A 59 -5.55 14.85 10.65
C LEU A 59 -4.93 16.24 10.45
N LYS A 60 -5.62 17.15 9.76
CA LYS A 60 -5.15 18.52 9.53
C LYS A 60 -5.01 19.32 10.83
N LEU A 61 -5.91 19.11 11.78
CA LEU A 61 -5.88 19.81 13.06
C LEU A 61 -4.76 19.30 13.95
N ILE A 62 -4.51 17.98 13.97
CA ILE A 62 -3.39 17.43 14.72
C ILE A 62 -2.05 17.86 14.12
N ASP A 63 -1.92 17.80 12.79
CA ASP A 63 -0.74 18.26 12.06
C ASP A 63 -0.37 19.71 12.42
N ARG A 64 -1.38 20.59 12.44
CA ARG A 64 -1.24 22.00 12.85
C ARG A 64 -1.07 22.22 14.35
N GLY A 65 -1.03 21.16 15.16
CA GLY A 65 -0.88 21.24 16.62
C GLY A 65 -2.12 21.75 17.37
N TYR A 66 -3.29 21.77 16.74
CA TYR A 66 -4.55 22.16 17.40
C TYR A 66 -5.06 21.09 18.38
N GLY A 67 -4.62 19.84 18.22
CA GLY A 67 -4.97 18.75 19.11
C GLY A 67 -3.92 17.65 19.17
N MET A 68 -4.15 16.71 20.08
CA MET A 68 -3.28 15.57 20.32
C MET A 68 -3.87 14.34 19.63
N PHE A 69 -3.01 13.56 18.97
CA PHE A 69 -3.37 12.21 18.57
C PHE A 69 -3.44 11.33 19.81
N ASP A 70 -4.58 10.69 20.04
CA ASP A 70 -4.80 9.78 21.15
C ASP A 70 -5.30 8.43 20.58
N SER A 71 -4.36 7.50 20.45
CA SER A 71 -4.66 6.16 19.94
C SER A 71 -5.62 5.40 20.85
N LYS A 72 -5.65 5.69 22.16
CA LYS A 72 -6.56 5.02 23.09
C LYS A 72 -8.01 5.39 22.81
N ILE A 73 -8.28 6.68 22.55
CA ILE A 73 -9.63 7.17 22.19
C ILE A 73 -10.18 6.45 20.94
N LEU A 74 -9.33 6.26 19.93
CA LEU A 74 -9.71 5.61 18.68
C LEU A 74 -9.85 4.09 18.84
N LYS A 75 -8.97 3.44 19.62
CA LYS A 75 -9.06 2.01 19.97
C LYS A 75 -10.38 1.66 20.65
N ASP A 76 -10.83 2.51 21.56
CA ASP A 76 -12.08 2.29 22.28
C ASP A 76 -13.32 2.56 21.41
N ARG A 77 -13.15 3.05 20.17
CA ARG A 77 -14.22 3.49 19.27
C ARG A 77 -13.99 3.04 17.81
N PRO A 78 -14.22 1.75 17.49
CA PRO A 78 -13.88 1.17 16.20
C PRO A 78 -14.56 1.87 15.01
N MET A 79 -15.77 2.41 15.16
CA MET A 79 -16.41 3.18 14.08
C MET A 79 -15.62 4.45 13.72
N MET A 80 -15.18 5.22 14.72
CA MET A 80 -14.37 6.42 14.47
C MET A 80 -13.02 6.07 13.85
N MET A 81 -12.44 4.94 14.28
CA MET A 81 -11.22 4.43 13.69
C MET A 81 -11.43 4.08 12.22
N ASN A 82 -12.46 3.30 11.90
CA ASN A 82 -12.75 2.89 10.53
C ASN A 82 -13.02 4.08 9.61
N ASP A 83 -13.75 5.10 10.09
CA ASP A 83 -13.98 6.33 9.35
C ASP A 83 -12.68 7.12 9.09
N LEU A 84 -11.77 7.15 10.07
CA LEU A 84 -10.45 7.76 9.93
C LEU A 84 -9.62 7.02 8.88
N MET A 85 -9.54 5.70 9.01
CA MET A 85 -8.74 4.84 8.13
C MET A 85 -9.26 4.88 6.69
N THR A 86 -10.58 4.84 6.50
CA THR A 86 -11.22 4.99 5.19
C THR A 86 -10.85 6.32 4.55
N ASN A 87 -10.88 7.40 5.32
CA ASN A 87 -10.50 8.71 4.81
C ASN A 87 -9.00 8.78 4.48
N MET A 88 -8.13 8.22 5.32
CA MET A 88 -6.70 8.17 5.05
C MET A 88 -6.39 7.42 3.76
N ALA A 89 -6.92 6.20 3.62
CA ALA A 89 -6.66 5.34 2.45
C ALA A 89 -7.24 5.90 1.15
N SER A 90 -8.34 6.66 1.23
CA SER A 90 -8.95 7.31 0.06
C SER A 90 -8.34 8.69 -0.27
N ASN A 91 -7.51 9.25 0.61
CA ASN A 91 -6.91 10.56 0.39
C ASN A 91 -5.56 10.44 -0.31
N THR A 92 -5.57 10.69 -1.63
CA THR A 92 -4.39 10.60 -2.49
C THR A 92 -3.21 11.45 -2.02
N SER A 93 -3.45 12.63 -1.45
CA SER A 93 -2.37 13.49 -0.93
C SER A 93 -1.70 12.89 0.29
N ILE A 94 -2.45 12.22 1.16
CA ILE A 94 -1.90 11.55 2.35
C ILE A 94 -1.12 10.32 1.91
N MET A 95 -1.68 9.51 1.01
CA MET A 95 -1.03 8.32 0.49
C MET A 95 0.26 8.65 -0.27
N HIS A 96 0.24 9.68 -1.11
CA HIS A 96 1.43 10.14 -1.82
C HIS A 96 2.54 10.57 -0.86
N HIS A 97 2.20 11.33 0.19
CA HIS A 97 3.17 11.74 1.19
C HIS A 97 3.71 10.54 1.99
N TRP A 98 2.86 9.55 2.28
CA TRP A 98 3.28 8.30 2.91
C TRP A 98 4.25 7.50 2.03
N HIS A 99 4.00 7.40 0.73
CA HIS A 99 4.92 6.77 -0.21
C HIS A 99 6.25 7.52 -0.29
N GLU A 100 6.24 8.85 -0.40
CA GLU A 100 7.44 9.69 -0.41
C GLU A 100 8.27 9.50 0.86
N MET A 101 7.61 9.46 2.02
CA MET A 101 8.21 9.17 3.32
C MET A 101 8.90 7.81 3.32
N MET A 102 8.21 6.77 2.89
CA MET A 102 8.75 5.42 2.83
C MET A 102 9.96 5.35 1.91
N GLN A 103 9.93 6.03 0.76
CA GLN A 103 11.06 6.06 -0.17
C GLN A 103 12.26 6.85 0.38
N ASN A 104 12.02 7.91 1.15
CA ASN A 104 13.07 8.79 1.68
C ASN A 104 13.65 8.33 3.03
N ASP A 105 12.98 7.42 3.74
CA ASP A 105 13.48 6.80 4.98
C ASP A 105 13.69 5.29 4.81
N PRO A 106 14.92 4.85 4.46
CA PRO A 106 15.24 3.43 4.28
C PRO A 106 15.05 2.58 5.54
N THR A 107 15.17 3.18 6.73
CA THR A 107 14.99 2.45 8.00
C THR A 107 13.52 2.16 8.22
N MET A 108 12.66 3.16 8.00
CA MET A 108 11.22 3.02 8.07
C MET A 108 10.71 2.03 7.03
N MET A 109 11.18 2.14 5.78
CA MET A 109 10.87 1.19 4.70
C MET A 109 11.21 -0.24 5.14
N LYS A 110 12.46 -0.47 5.55
CA LYS A 110 12.93 -1.80 5.96
C LYS A 110 12.11 -2.40 7.10
N ASN A 111 11.81 -1.62 8.14
CA ASN A 111 11.05 -2.11 9.29
C ASN A 111 9.60 -2.45 8.89
N THR A 112 8.98 -1.61 8.07
CA THR A 112 7.63 -1.84 7.56
C THR A 112 7.58 -3.10 6.71
N MET A 113 8.53 -3.25 5.78
CA MET A 113 8.61 -4.42 4.90
C MET A 113 8.86 -5.70 5.69
N LYS A 114 9.70 -5.66 6.72
CA LYS A 114 9.92 -6.81 7.62
C LYS A 114 8.62 -7.25 8.31
N ASN A 115 7.83 -6.29 8.78
CA ASN A 115 6.54 -6.58 9.42
C ASN A 115 5.54 -7.16 8.41
N TRP A 116 5.50 -6.61 7.19
CA TRP A 116 4.63 -7.12 6.12
C TRP A 116 5.01 -8.53 5.70
N ILE A 117 6.30 -8.82 5.53
CA ILE A 117 6.78 -10.18 5.24
C ILE A 117 6.34 -11.16 6.33
N SER A 118 6.49 -10.81 7.61
CA SER A 118 6.00 -11.66 8.71
C SER A 118 4.51 -11.96 8.56
N LYS A 119 3.69 -10.94 8.28
CA LYS A 119 2.25 -11.11 8.08
C LYS A 119 1.91 -11.96 6.85
N MET A 120 2.68 -11.87 5.76
CA MET A 120 2.47 -12.70 4.58
C MET A 120 2.73 -14.18 4.87
N LYS A 121 3.76 -14.48 5.67
CA LYS A 121 4.06 -15.85 6.12
C LYS A 121 2.94 -16.41 6.99
N GLU A 122 2.41 -15.59 7.88
CA GLU A 122 1.32 -15.97 8.79
C GLU A 122 -0.04 -16.09 8.08
N ASN A 123 -0.24 -15.35 6.98
CA ASN A 123 -1.51 -15.27 6.26
C ASN A 123 -1.32 -15.36 4.73
N PRO A 124 -1.41 -16.55 4.13
CA PRO A 124 -1.29 -16.71 2.68
C PRO A 124 -2.35 -15.94 1.87
N LYS A 125 -3.54 -15.68 2.43
CA LYS A 125 -4.56 -14.84 1.78
C LYS A 125 -4.06 -13.41 1.60
N PHE A 126 -3.24 -12.92 2.54
CA PHE A 126 -2.65 -11.59 2.47
C PHE A 126 -1.67 -11.47 1.29
N LEU A 127 -0.77 -12.45 1.11
CA LEU A 127 0.11 -12.50 -0.06
C LEU A 127 -0.70 -12.54 -1.36
N LYS A 128 -1.76 -13.36 -1.42
CA LYS A 128 -2.62 -13.46 -2.60
C LYS A 128 -3.32 -12.14 -2.94
N ASN A 129 -3.83 -11.42 -1.94
CA ASN A 129 -4.45 -10.11 -2.16
C ASN A 129 -3.45 -9.09 -2.71
N MET A 130 -2.20 -9.12 -2.23
CA MET A 130 -1.15 -8.24 -2.73
C MET A 130 -0.76 -8.59 -4.17
N MET A 131 -0.60 -9.88 -4.47
CA MET A 131 -0.21 -10.36 -5.79
C MET A 131 -1.34 -10.26 -6.82
N GLY A 132 -2.60 -10.25 -6.40
CA GLY A 132 -3.77 -10.31 -7.29
C GLY A 132 -3.79 -9.19 -8.34
N PRO A 133 -3.75 -7.90 -7.97
CA PRO A 133 -3.69 -6.79 -8.92
C PRO A 133 -2.47 -6.87 -9.84
N ILE A 134 -1.30 -7.20 -9.28
CA ILE A 134 -0.03 -7.31 -10.02
C ILE A 134 -0.08 -8.44 -11.06
N THR A 135 -0.76 -9.55 -10.74
CA THR A 135 -0.87 -10.71 -11.64
C THR A 135 -2.05 -10.62 -12.61
N SER A 136 -3.01 -9.73 -12.37
CA SER A 136 -4.19 -9.57 -13.23
C SER A 136 -4.04 -8.41 -14.21
N ASP A 137 -3.49 -7.28 -13.76
CA ASP A 137 -3.31 -6.09 -14.60
C ASP A 137 -2.15 -6.29 -15.60
N PRO A 138 -2.36 -6.08 -16.91
CA PRO A 138 -1.30 -6.30 -17.92
C PRO A 138 -0.06 -5.43 -17.75
N GLU A 139 -0.21 -4.16 -17.34
CA GLU A 139 0.89 -3.21 -17.21
C GLU A 139 1.71 -3.55 -15.96
N LEU A 140 1.05 -3.76 -14.82
CA LEU A 140 1.71 -4.17 -13.57
C LEU A 140 2.36 -5.55 -13.70
N ARG A 141 1.75 -6.48 -14.43
CA ARG A 141 2.38 -7.78 -14.75
C ARG A 141 3.70 -7.60 -15.48
N GLN A 142 3.69 -6.79 -16.53
CA GLN A 142 4.89 -6.57 -17.33
C GLN A 142 5.99 -5.93 -16.49
N GLU A 143 5.62 -4.95 -15.67
CA GLU A 143 6.55 -4.28 -14.75
C GLU A 143 7.11 -5.28 -13.72
N MET A 144 6.28 -6.15 -13.15
CA MET A 144 6.72 -7.21 -12.25
C MET A 144 7.71 -8.17 -12.93
N ILE A 145 7.42 -8.61 -14.15
CA ILE A 145 8.30 -9.49 -14.93
C ILE A 145 9.66 -8.81 -15.14
N GLU A 146 9.67 -7.53 -15.48
CA GLU A 146 10.92 -6.75 -15.63
C GLU A 146 11.70 -6.66 -14.31
N HIS A 147 11.01 -6.46 -13.19
CA HIS A 147 11.64 -6.48 -11.87
C HIS A 147 12.24 -7.85 -11.53
N MET A 148 11.53 -8.94 -11.82
CA MET A 148 12.01 -10.32 -11.61
C MET A 148 13.27 -10.61 -12.42
N LYS A 149 13.29 -10.22 -13.69
CA LYS A 149 14.45 -10.38 -14.58
C LYS A 149 15.68 -9.61 -14.08
N LYS A 150 15.47 -8.43 -13.50
CA LYS A 150 16.55 -7.58 -12.96
C LYS A 150 16.97 -7.94 -11.54
N HIS A 151 16.28 -8.86 -10.87
CA HIS A 151 16.54 -9.23 -9.49
C HIS A 151 17.31 -10.56 -9.39
N PRO A 152 18.64 -10.55 -9.13
CA PRO A 152 19.49 -11.74 -9.32
C PRO A 152 19.03 -12.97 -8.52
N VAL A 153 18.59 -12.78 -7.28
CA VAL A 153 18.10 -13.87 -6.42
C VAL A 153 16.82 -14.48 -6.98
N MET A 154 15.93 -13.64 -7.53
CA MET A 154 14.66 -14.10 -8.09
C MET A 154 14.91 -14.80 -9.42
N GLU A 155 15.67 -14.16 -10.31
CA GLU A 155 16.06 -14.72 -11.60
C GLU A 155 16.70 -16.11 -11.43
N GLN A 156 17.65 -16.24 -10.50
CA GLN A 156 18.29 -17.53 -10.22
C GLN A 156 17.28 -18.55 -9.68
N SER A 157 16.42 -18.15 -8.74
CA SER A 157 15.40 -19.04 -8.18
C SER A 157 14.45 -19.58 -9.26
N LEU A 158 14.08 -18.75 -10.24
CA LEU A 158 13.24 -19.15 -11.37
C LEU A 158 13.94 -20.13 -12.30
N LYS A 159 15.22 -19.90 -12.60
CA LYS A 159 16.06 -20.80 -13.42
C LYS A 159 16.22 -22.17 -12.77
N ASP A 160 16.30 -22.19 -11.45
CA ASP A 160 16.43 -23.43 -10.66
C ASP A 160 15.07 -24.10 -10.39
N HIS A 161 13.95 -23.43 -10.68
CA HIS A 161 12.61 -23.94 -10.39
C HIS A 161 12.08 -24.83 -11.53
N PRO A 162 12.01 -26.17 -11.36
CA PRO A 162 11.77 -27.10 -12.47
C PRO A 162 10.39 -26.93 -13.10
N MET A 163 9.35 -26.68 -12.29
CA MET A 163 8.01 -26.41 -12.81
C MET A 163 7.96 -25.09 -13.59
N TRP A 164 8.70 -24.07 -13.15
CA TRP A 164 8.74 -22.79 -13.86
C TRP A 164 9.39 -22.96 -15.22
N MET A 165 10.57 -23.58 -15.24
CA MET A 165 11.30 -23.86 -16.47
C MET A 165 10.49 -24.75 -17.42
N ALA A 166 9.75 -25.74 -16.90
CA ALA A 166 8.81 -26.50 -17.72
C ALA A 166 7.73 -25.60 -18.31
N SER A 167 7.06 -24.78 -17.51
CA SER A 167 5.95 -23.94 -17.96
C SER A 167 6.35 -22.85 -18.98
N VAL A 168 7.55 -22.30 -18.91
CA VAL A 168 8.03 -21.30 -19.90
C VAL A 168 8.52 -21.94 -21.21
N HIS A 169 8.87 -23.22 -21.20
CA HIS A 169 9.34 -23.97 -22.37
C HIS A 169 8.30 -24.89 -23.00
N GLU A 170 7.18 -25.16 -22.32
CA GLU A 170 6.10 -25.96 -22.89
C GLU A 170 5.39 -25.19 -24.02
N PRO A 171 5.36 -25.73 -25.26
CA PRO A 171 4.47 -25.20 -26.28
C PRO A 171 3.03 -25.38 -25.80
N MET A 172 2.20 -24.32 -25.90
CA MET A 172 0.79 -24.38 -25.51
C MET A 172 0.09 -25.59 -26.18
N MET A 173 -0.12 -26.66 -25.43
CA MET A 173 -0.97 -27.78 -25.81
C MET A 173 -2.43 -27.34 -25.62
N GLY A 174 -2.89 -26.46 -26.50
CA GLY A 174 -4.19 -25.81 -26.35
C GLY A 174 -4.84 -25.46 -27.68
N SER A 175 -4.84 -26.39 -28.66
CA SER A 175 -5.88 -26.56 -29.69
C SER A 175 -5.48 -27.66 -30.68
N THR A 176 -5.54 -28.92 -30.23
CA THR A 176 -5.56 -30.06 -31.15
C THR A 176 -6.96 -30.16 -31.77
N MET A 177 -7.19 -29.50 -32.90
CA MET A 177 -8.06 -29.99 -33.97
C MET A 177 -7.70 -29.26 -35.28
N GLY A 178 -6.86 -29.89 -36.11
CA GLY A 178 -6.64 -29.43 -37.48
C GLY A 178 -5.28 -29.82 -38.04
N SER A 179 -5.25 -30.91 -38.80
CA SER A 179 -4.17 -31.32 -39.70
C SER A 179 -3.46 -30.15 -40.39
N GLY A 180 -2.13 -30.16 -40.39
CA GLY A 180 -1.36 -29.28 -41.26
C GLY A 180 0.13 -29.47 -41.09
N MET A 181 0.74 -30.27 -41.96
CA MET A 181 2.19 -30.35 -42.12
C MET A 181 2.75 -28.94 -42.34
N ASN A 182 3.56 -28.43 -41.42
CA ASN A 182 4.67 -27.56 -41.79
C ASN A 182 5.71 -27.52 -40.65
N GLN A 183 6.86 -28.12 -40.94
CA GLN A 183 8.10 -27.91 -40.22
C GLN A 183 8.53 -26.46 -40.43
N GLY A 184 8.58 -25.70 -39.34
CA GLY A 184 9.30 -24.43 -39.25
C GLY A 184 9.93 -24.37 -37.86
N MET A 185 11.21 -24.70 -37.77
CA MET A 185 12.02 -24.50 -36.56
C MET A 185 12.13 -22.99 -36.29
N HIS A 186 11.11 -22.41 -35.65
CA HIS A 186 11.29 -21.20 -34.86
C HIS A 186 11.52 -21.68 -33.43
N SER A 187 12.79 -21.95 -33.10
CA SER A 187 13.22 -21.91 -31.71
C SER A 187 12.96 -20.47 -31.23
N GLY A 188 11.78 -20.23 -30.65
CA GLY A 188 11.47 -18.96 -30.02
C GLY A 188 12.61 -18.66 -29.06
N MET A 189 13.33 -17.57 -29.32
CA MET A 189 14.38 -17.10 -28.43
C MET A 189 13.70 -16.85 -27.09
N CYS A 190 14.01 -17.66 -26.08
CA CYS A 190 13.46 -17.47 -24.76
C CYS A 190 14.04 -16.16 -24.21
N SER A 191 13.20 -15.14 -24.03
CA SER A 191 13.60 -13.83 -23.48
C SER A 191 14.18 -13.88 -22.05
N TRP A 192 14.27 -15.08 -21.46
CA TRP A 192 14.92 -15.39 -20.19
C TRP A 192 16.36 -15.94 -20.34
N CYS A 193 16.88 -16.05 -21.56
CA CYS A 193 18.26 -16.46 -21.91
C CYS A 193 18.66 -15.81 -23.26
N PRO A 194 19.26 -14.59 -23.35
CA PRO A 194 20.70 -14.35 -23.07
C PRO A 194 21.15 -12.92 -22.64
N GLU A 195 22.37 -12.85 -22.08
CA GLU A 195 23.40 -11.77 -22.00
C GLU A 195 23.02 -10.26 -21.85
N TYR A 196 23.29 -9.75 -20.63
CA TYR A 196 23.80 -8.43 -20.16
C TYR A 196 23.68 -7.09 -20.95
N GLU A 197 23.50 -5.99 -20.16
CA GLU A 197 23.63 -4.51 -20.39
C GLU A 197 22.31 -3.69 -20.40
N HIS A 198 22.12 -2.48 -19.82
CA HIS A 198 22.78 -1.59 -18.83
C HIS A 198 21.80 -0.39 -18.56
N ASN A 199 21.69 0.12 -17.31
CA ASN A 199 21.48 1.54 -16.83
C ASN A 199 20.47 2.51 -17.53
N MET A 200 19.82 3.54 -16.92
CA MET A 200 19.87 4.26 -15.63
C MET A 200 18.70 5.28 -15.53
N GLN A 201 18.31 5.61 -14.28
CA GLN A 201 18.00 6.94 -13.66
C GLN A 201 16.66 7.70 -13.77
N HIS A 202 16.39 8.30 -12.59
CA HIS A 202 15.27 9.04 -11.99
C HIS A 202 15.00 10.48 -12.49
N VAL A 203 13.81 11.00 -12.15
CA VAL A 203 13.55 12.44 -11.88
C VAL A 203 12.62 12.59 -10.65
N SER A 204 12.92 13.56 -9.76
CA SER A 204 12.19 13.89 -8.51
C SER A 204 11.22 15.08 -8.66
N HIS A 205 10.20 15.20 -7.79
CA HIS A 205 9.50 16.46 -7.49
C HIS A 205 9.08 16.59 -6.00
N ALA A 206 8.67 17.81 -5.59
CA ALA A 206 9.00 18.44 -4.30
C ALA A 206 7.97 18.37 -3.13
N SER A 207 8.54 18.50 -1.93
CA SER A 207 8.06 18.29 -0.54
C SER A 207 7.04 19.28 0.08
N PHE A 208 6.28 18.78 1.07
CA PHE A 208 5.51 19.52 2.08
C PHE A 208 6.39 20.11 3.22
N THR A 209 5.88 21.06 4.00
CA THR A 209 6.67 21.98 4.86
C THR A 209 6.65 21.74 6.38
N ASN A 210 6.20 20.58 6.88
CA ASN A 210 6.51 20.12 8.25
C ASN A 210 6.18 18.62 8.40
N SER A 211 7.22 17.78 8.30
CA SER A 211 7.09 16.31 8.16
C SER A 211 6.90 15.58 9.50
N ASP A 212 7.68 15.91 10.53
CA ASP A 212 7.94 14.98 11.65
C ASP A 212 6.74 14.60 12.55
N ARG A 213 5.67 15.41 12.62
CA ARG A 213 4.50 15.11 13.46
C ARG A 213 3.49 14.20 12.78
N MET A 214 3.15 14.49 11.52
CA MET A 214 2.32 13.59 10.72
C MET A 214 3.02 12.23 10.59
N MET A 215 4.35 12.26 10.38
CA MET A 215 5.21 11.07 10.38
C MET A 215 5.05 10.24 11.65
N ASN A 216 5.15 10.84 12.84
CA ASN A 216 5.03 10.10 14.10
C ASN A 216 3.63 9.50 14.31
N ILE A 217 2.58 10.15 13.82
CA ILE A 217 1.19 9.70 13.98
C ILE A 217 0.89 8.56 13.01
N ILE A 218 1.27 8.72 11.75
CA ILE A 218 1.26 7.66 10.75
C ILE A 218 2.10 6.50 11.30
N HIS A 219 3.36 6.70 11.65
CA HIS A 219 4.21 5.69 12.25
C HIS A 219 3.59 5.00 13.50
N HIS A 220 2.94 5.74 14.41
CA HIS A 220 2.23 5.11 15.54
C HIS A 220 1.00 4.31 15.13
N MET A 221 0.18 4.80 14.20
CA MET A 221 -0.94 4.01 13.66
C MET A 221 -0.45 2.79 12.85
N TRP A 222 0.76 2.88 12.29
CA TRP A 222 1.37 1.91 11.37
C TRP A 222 2.34 0.93 12.07
N ILE A 223 2.67 1.14 13.35
CA ILE A 223 3.49 0.22 14.17
C ILE A 223 2.73 -0.31 15.39
N ASP A 224 1.61 0.28 15.80
CA ASP A 224 0.78 -0.28 16.87
C ASP A 224 0.06 -1.56 16.39
N ASP A 225 0.64 -2.72 16.72
CA ASP A 225 0.30 -4.06 16.21
C ASP A 225 -1.21 -4.33 16.02
N LYS A 226 -2.07 -3.82 16.92
CA LYS A 226 -3.53 -3.99 16.81
C LYS A 226 -4.18 -3.05 15.80
N MET A 227 -3.82 -1.77 15.80
CA MET A 227 -4.36 -0.80 14.81
C MET A 227 -3.84 -1.11 13.41
N VAL A 228 -2.60 -1.57 13.34
CA VAL A 228 -1.93 -1.97 12.11
C VAL A 228 -2.58 -3.18 11.48
N GLN A 229 -3.13 -4.10 12.27
CA GLN A 229 -3.84 -5.26 11.73
C GLN A 229 -5.10 -4.83 10.98
N ASP A 230 -5.96 -4.04 11.62
CA ASP A 230 -7.21 -3.57 11.02
C ASP A 230 -6.96 -2.60 9.85
N MET A 231 -5.96 -1.74 9.96
CA MET A 231 -5.60 -0.79 8.89
C MET A 231 -4.93 -1.48 7.70
N HIS A 232 -4.00 -2.42 7.95
CA HIS A 232 -3.40 -3.19 6.87
C HIS A 232 -4.45 -4.06 6.18
N GLU A 233 -5.33 -4.74 6.92
CA GLU A 233 -6.43 -5.51 6.32
C GLU A 233 -7.34 -4.60 5.47
N PHE A 234 -7.74 -3.43 6.00
CA PHE A 234 -8.57 -2.48 5.26
C PHE A 234 -7.91 -1.94 3.98
N MET A 235 -6.64 -1.54 4.07
CA MET A 235 -5.90 -0.99 2.93
C MET A 235 -5.63 -2.07 1.86
N LEU A 236 -5.34 -3.29 2.28
CA LEU A 236 -4.89 -4.38 1.41
C LEU A 236 -6.08 -5.19 0.85
N GLU A 237 -7.28 -5.02 1.41
CA GLU A 237 -8.55 -5.44 0.82
C GLU A 237 -9.17 -4.39 -0.11
N ASN A 238 -8.65 -3.15 -0.14
CA ASN A 238 -9.12 -2.10 -1.02
C ASN A 238 -8.38 -2.15 -2.39
N PRO A 239 -9.06 -2.56 -3.49
CA PRO A 239 -8.40 -2.73 -4.78
C PRO A 239 -7.81 -1.43 -5.35
N GLU A 240 -8.46 -0.30 -5.08
CA GLU A 240 -7.99 1.02 -5.56
C GLU A 240 -6.72 1.44 -4.82
N HIS A 241 -6.66 1.19 -3.51
CA HIS A 241 -5.45 1.43 -2.72
C HIS A 241 -4.30 0.53 -3.21
N MET A 242 -4.58 -0.76 -3.41
CA MET A 242 -3.58 -1.71 -3.90
C MET A 242 -3.03 -1.35 -5.28
N LYS A 243 -3.88 -0.81 -6.16
CA LYS A 243 -3.46 -0.29 -7.46
C LYS A 243 -2.49 0.90 -7.30
N GLN A 244 -2.85 1.90 -6.51
CA GLN A 244 -1.98 3.07 -6.28
C GLN A 244 -0.65 2.70 -5.61
N MET A 245 -0.70 1.72 -4.71
CA MET A 245 0.46 1.22 -4.00
C MET A 245 1.40 0.42 -4.91
N SER A 246 0.85 -0.39 -5.83
CA SER A 246 1.66 -1.06 -6.85
C SER A 246 2.31 -0.05 -7.79
N GLU A 247 1.57 0.94 -8.31
CA GLU A 247 2.15 1.97 -9.19
C GLU A 247 3.32 2.76 -8.55
N GLN A 248 3.31 2.98 -7.23
CA GLN A 248 4.27 3.88 -6.57
C GLN A 248 5.34 3.16 -5.75
N MET A 249 5.11 1.92 -5.34
CA MET A 249 5.99 1.20 -4.42
C MET A 249 6.26 -0.26 -4.82
N MET A 250 5.81 -0.71 -5.99
CA MET A 250 5.99 -2.11 -6.40
C MET A 250 7.46 -2.53 -6.38
N GLY A 251 8.37 -1.75 -6.97
CA GLY A 251 9.80 -2.12 -7.04
C GLY A 251 10.42 -2.43 -5.68
N PRO A 252 10.40 -1.51 -4.70
CA PRO A 252 10.88 -1.77 -3.35
C PRO A 252 10.18 -2.96 -2.68
N ILE A 253 8.85 -3.04 -2.75
CA ILE A 253 8.07 -4.12 -2.11
C ILE A 253 8.49 -5.48 -2.68
N LEU A 254 8.51 -5.60 -4.01
CA LEU A 254 8.91 -6.81 -4.72
C LEU A 254 10.33 -7.22 -4.37
N GLY A 255 11.27 -6.27 -4.24
CA GLY A 255 12.64 -6.57 -3.81
C GLY A 255 12.68 -7.27 -2.46
N PHE A 256 11.99 -6.72 -1.45
CA PHE A 256 11.92 -7.34 -0.12
C PHE A 256 11.25 -8.72 -0.14
N MET A 257 10.18 -8.89 -0.92
CA MET A 257 9.49 -10.17 -1.07
C MET A 257 10.37 -11.22 -1.78
N MET A 258 11.10 -10.79 -2.82
CA MET A 258 12.02 -11.64 -3.58
C MET A 258 13.29 -11.97 -2.80
N ASP A 259 13.69 -11.17 -1.82
CA ASP A 259 14.82 -11.50 -0.94
C ASP A 259 14.44 -12.55 0.13
N ASP A 260 13.18 -12.54 0.60
CA ASP A 260 12.70 -13.56 1.55
C ASP A 260 12.44 -14.89 0.85
N THR A 261 13.10 -15.96 1.31
CA THR A 261 13.07 -17.26 0.62
C THR A 261 11.69 -17.92 0.65
N GLU A 262 10.95 -17.78 1.74
CA GLU A 262 9.65 -18.41 1.89
C GLU A 262 8.60 -17.66 1.06
N ILE A 263 8.60 -16.33 1.14
CA ILE A 263 7.69 -15.50 0.33
C ILE A 263 8.01 -15.66 -1.16
N ARG A 264 9.28 -15.65 -1.54
CA ARG A 264 9.71 -15.87 -2.94
C ARG A 264 9.15 -17.18 -3.49
N GLN A 265 9.21 -18.27 -2.73
CA GLN A 265 8.66 -19.55 -3.19
C GLN A 265 7.13 -19.46 -3.36
N GLN A 266 6.42 -18.90 -2.37
CA GLN A 266 4.97 -18.73 -2.46
C GLN A 266 4.56 -17.83 -3.64
N MET A 267 5.35 -16.80 -3.96
CA MET A 267 5.13 -15.97 -5.15
C MET A 267 5.26 -16.79 -6.44
N ILE A 268 6.29 -17.63 -6.55
CA ILE A 268 6.51 -18.48 -7.72
C ILE A 268 5.32 -19.42 -7.91
N ASP A 269 4.88 -20.08 -6.84
CA ASP A 269 3.73 -20.98 -6.88
C ASP A 269 2.45 -20.24 -7.31
N LEU A 270 2.19 -19.06 -6.72
CA LEU A 270 1.05 -18.23 -7.11
C LEU A 270 1.11 -17.84 -8.59
N MET A 271 2.26 -17.42 -9.11
CA MET A 271 2.38 -17.04 -10.53
C MET A 271 2.14 -18.22 -11.47
N LEU A 272 2.59 -19.42 -11.10
CA LEU A 272 2.34 -20.63 -11.87
C LEU A 272 0.85 -20.97 -11.95
N ASP A 273 0.10 -20.65 -10.90
CA ASP A 273 -1.36 -20.83 -10.85
C ASP A 273 -2.13 -19.78 -11.68
N HIS A 274 -1.50 -18.68 -12.11
CA HIS A 274 -2.14 -17.62 -12.89
C HIS A 274 -1.79 -17.75 -14.39
N GLU A 275 -2.66 -18.40 -15.15
CA GLU A 275 -2.45 -18.66 -16.59
C GLU A 275 -2.14 -17.39 -17.38
N ASP A 276 -2.87 -16.29 -17.12
CA ASP A 276 -2.66 -15.01 -17.76
C ASP A 276 -1.22 -14.49 -17.54
N PHE A 277 -0.71 -14.63 -16.32
CA PHE A 277 0.67 -14.25 -15.98
C PHE A 277 1.68 -15.09 -16.77
N MET A 278 1.50 -16.41 -16.80
CA MET A 278 2.38 -17.32 -17.54
C MET A 278 2.32 -17.07 -19.05
N ASN A 279 1.15 -16.69 -19.58
CA ASN A 279 0.98 -16.31 -20.97
C ASN A 279 1.72 -15.01 -21.30
N SER A 280 1.72 -14.01 -20.40
CA SER A 280 2.53 -12.80 -20.57
C SER A 280 4.01 -13.15 -20.75
N ILE A 281 4.53 -14.10 -19.95
CA ILE A 281 5.93 -14.53 -20.07
C ILE A 281 6.22 -15.21 -21.41
N ARG A 282 5.30 -16.06 -21.89
CA ARG A 282 5.45 -16.80 -23.16
C ARG A 282 5.35 -15.89 -24.38
N HIS A 283 4.60 -14.79 -24.29
CA HIS A 283 4.23 -13.94 -25.44
C HIS A 283 4.94 -12.59 -25.52
N ILE A 284 5.93 -12.30 -24.65
CA ILE A 284 6.69 -11.03 -24.65
C ILE A 284 7.24 -10.61 -26.02
N ASP A 285 7.49 -11.56 -26.93
CA ASP A 285 8.03 -11.29 -28.27
C ASP A 285 6.99 -11.27 -29.42
N SER A 286 5.68 -11.30 -29.10
CA SER A 286 4.63 -11.34 -30.15
C SER A 286 4.18 -9.96 -30.66
N SER A 287 4.65 -8.87 -30.05
CA SER A 287 4.12 -7.51 -30.27
C SER A 287 5.14 -6.48 -30.80
N LYS A 288 6.25 -6.94 -31.39
CA LYS A 288 7.15 -6.10 -32.20
C LYS A 288 7.08 -6.45 -33.68
#